data_AF-A0A7J6VNF9-F1
#
_entry.id   AF-A0A7J6VNF9-F1
#
_cell.length_a   1.000
_cell.length_b   1.000
_cell.length_c   1.000
_cell.angle_alpha   90.00
_cell.angle_beta   90.00
_cell.angle_gamma   90.00
#
_symmetry.space_group_name_H-M   'P 1'
#
loop_
_entity.id
_entity.type
_entity.pdbx_description
1 polymer ?
#
loop_
_entity_poly.entity_id
_entity_poly.type
_entity_poly.pdbx_seq_one_letter_code
_entity_poly.pdbx_strand_id
1 'polypeptide(L)'
;MKWVPKILAFSSEPIHPEGNKTSVMIKNIPNKFTRENLVAWLDNFCKGENQKLHFGDLENKRLAYDFVYLPIDFNSKCNKGYAFVNFNKPIGAWKLYKEFHDAKWDIFCSKKICDITYARIQGKEGLVNHFDKSTFICETDEYLPTYFEPCRDGYGKWVKQCTVGRRIYPVSAISSNKGSHHGDCKPHSSSMA
;
A
#
# COMPACT_ATOMS: atom_id res chain seq x y z
N MET A 1 -2.91 5.70 -39.41
CA MET A 1 -4.20 5.80 -38.67
C MET A 1 -3.94 5.41 -37.23
N LYS A 2 -4.25 6.30 -36.27
CA LYS A 2 -3.95 6.13 -34.85
C LYS A 2 -4.87 5.09 -34.23
N TRP A 3 -4.31 3.97 -33.79
CA TRP A 3 -5.00 2.97 -32.99
C TRP A 3 -4.82 3.35 -31.52
N VAL A 4 -5.88 3.80 -30.86
CA VAL A 4 -5.91 4.00 -29.40
C VAL A 4 -6.94 3.02 -28.83
N PRO A 5 -6.54 2.02 -28.03
CA PRO A 5 -7.48 1.08 -27.43
C PRO A 5 -8.33 1.77 -26.35
N LYS A 6 -9.61 1.99 -26.66
CA LYS A 6 -10.65 2.57 -25.78
C LYS A 6 -11.20 1.61 -24.69
N ILE A 7 -10.43 0.62 -24.21
CA ILE A 7 -10.98 -0.45 -23.32
C ILE A 7 -10.21 -0.58 -21.98
N LEU A 8 -9.78 0.53 -21.39
CA LEU A 8 -9.45 0.61 -19.96
C LEU A 8 -9.84 2.00 -19.46
N ALA A 9 -11.15 2.25 -19.38
CA ALA A 9 -11.69 3.53 -18.93
C ALA A 9 -11.26 3.78 -17.48
N PHE A 10 -10.32 4.71 -17.31
CA PHE A 10 -10.09 5.48 -16.10
C PHE A 10 -11.42 5.96 -15.53
N SER A 11 -11.56 6.06 -14.21
CA SER A 11 -12.57 6.96 -13.63
C SER A 11 -12.25 8.36 -14.15
N SER A 12 -13.01 8.86 -15.12
CA SER A 12 -12.81 10.16 -15.76
C SER A 12 -13.06 11.35 -14.82
N GLU A 13 -13.53 11.07 -13.60
CA GLU A 13 -13.79 12.06 -12.59
C GLU A 13 -12.48 12.52 -11.93
N PRO A 14 -12.17 13.84 -11.98
CA PRO A 14 -11.01 14.39 -11.30
C PRO A 14 -11.16 14.27 -9.79
N ILE A 15 -10.05 14.07 -9.08
CA ILE A 15 -10.05 14.10 -7.62
C ILE A 15 -10.21 15.55 -7.16
N HIS A 16 -11.21 15.81 -6.33
CA HIS A 16 -11.63 17.15 -5.91
C HIS A 16 -11.91 17.19 -4.39
N PRO A 17 -11.84 18.37 -3.74
CA PRO A 17 -11.90 18.48 -2.28
C PRO A 17 -13.25 18.06 -1.68
N GLU A 18 -14.32 18.16 -2.46
CA GLU A 18 -15.69 17.79 -2.07
C GLU A 18 -16.05 16.34 -2.48
N GLY A 19 -15.08 15.59 -3.01
CA GLY A 19 -15.29 14.20 -3.40
C GLY A 19 -15.63 13.31 -2.22
N ASN A 20 -16.33 12.20 -2.47
CA ASN A 20 -16.75 11.24 -1.45
C ASN A 20 -15.93 9.93 -1.46
N LYS A 21 -14.93 9.83 -2.34
CA LYS A 21 -14.11 8.64 -2.56
C LYS A 21 -12.83 8.71 -1.73
N THR A 22 -12.46 7.60 -1.10
CA THR A 22 -11.35 7.49 -0.16
C THR A 22 -10.16 6.71 -0.71
N SER A 23 -10.35 5.92 -1.77
CA SER A 23 -9.32 5.05 -2.32
C SER A 23 -8.73 5.63 -3.60
N VAL A 24 -7.41 5.58 -3.71
CA VAL A 24 -6.66 6.05 -4.89
C VAL A 24 -5.78 4.95 -5.45
N MET A 25 -5.57 5.02 -6.76
CA MET A 25 -4.52 4.31 -7.48
C MET A 25 -3.39 5.30 -7.77
N ILE A 26 -2.22 5.04 -7.21
CA ILE A 26 -0.98 5.77 -7.46
C ILE A 26 -0.25 5.03 -8.57
N LYS A 27 0.06 5.71 -9.68
CA LYS A 27 0.71 5.16 -10.87
C LYS A 27 2.11 5.76 -11.03
N ASN A 28 2.86 5.15 -11.94
CA ASN A 28 4.23 5.51 -12.29
C ASN A 28 5.21 5.48 -11.10
N ILE A 29 4.99 4.58 -10.14
CA ILE A 29 5.89 4.39 -8.99
C ILE A 29 7.26 3.84 -9.48
N PRO A 30 8.41 4.30 -8.94
CA PRO A 30 9.71 3.73 -9.26
C PRO A 30 9.76 2.23 -8.92
N ASN A 31 10.25 1.37 -9.81
CA ASN A 31 10.12 -0.09 -9.68
C ASN A 31 10.81 -0.69 -8.44
N LYS A 32 11.81 0.00 -7.87
CA LYS A 32 12.52 -0.42 -6.65
C LYS A 32 11.82 0.01 -5.36
N PHE A 33 10.73 0.77 -5.45
CA PHE A 33 9.94 1.16 -4.29
C PHE A 33 9.34 -0.09 -3.65
N THR A 34 9.56 -0.28 -2.35
CA THR A 34 8.96 -1.39 -1.59
C THR A 34 7.68 -0.94 -0.88
N ARG A 35 6.93 -1.88 -0.31
CA ARG A 35 5.76 -1.56 0.52
C ARG A 35 6.18 -0.73 1.73
N GLU A 36 7.34 -1.02 2.31
CA GLU A 36 7.89 -0.30 3.46
C GLU A 36 8.24 1.14 3.06
N ASN A 37 8.80 1.37 1.87
CA ASN A 37 9.00 2.73 1.35
C ASN A 37 7.65 3.47 1.16
N LEU A 38 6.63 2.78 0.65
CA LEU A 38 5.30 3.36 0.46
C LEU A 38 4.64 3.74 1.79
N VAL A 39 4.71 2.85 2.79
CA VAL A 39 4.20 3.11 4.15
C VAL A 39 4.93 4.30 4.78
N ALA A 40 6.27 4.35 4.70
CA ALA A 40 7.04 5.48 5.23
C ALA A 40 6.69 6.81 4.53
N TRP A 41 6.51 6.78 3.21
CA TRP A 41 6.10 7.95 2.44
C TRP A 41 4.70 8.45 2.82
N LEU A 42 3.74 7.54 2.96
CA LEU A 42 2.37 7.86 3.42
C LEU A 42 2.34 8.34 4.87
N ASP A 43 3.16 7.77 5.75
CA ASP A 43 3.29 8.20 7.14
C ASP A 43 3.82 9.64 7.20
N ASN A 44 4.88 9.96 6.44
CA ASN A 44 5.42 11.32 6.37
C ASN A 44 4.39 12.32 5.84
N PHE A 45 3.65 11.96 4.79
CA PHE A 45 2.56 12.78 4.25
C PHE A 45 1.47 13.03 5.30
N CYS A 46 0.93 11.97 5.93
CA CYS A 46 -0.13 12.11 6.93
C CYS A 46 0.34 12.92 8.14
N LYS A 47 1.57 12.70 8.61
CA LYS A 47 2.17 13.49 9.69
C LYS A 47 2.24 14.97 9.34
N GLY A 48 2.76 15.30 8.15
CA GLY A 48 2.85 16.69 7.67
C GLY A 48 1.49 17.36 7.57
N GLU A 49 0.48 16.68 7.05
CA GLU A 49 -0.90 17.20 7.00
C GLU A 49 -1.53 17.36 8.38
N ASN A 50 -1.28 16.42 9.29
CA ASN A 50 -1.81 16.46 10.65
C ASN A 50 -1.14 17.53 11.52
N GLN A 51 0.13 17.86 11.26
CA GLN A 51 0.84 18.96 11.94
C GLN A 51 0.26 20.33 11.60
N LYS A 52 -0.42 20.47 10.45
CA LYS A 52 -1.10 21.71 10.05
C LYS A 52 -2.43 21.93 10.79
N LEU A 53 -2.94 20.94 11.53
CA LEU A 53 -4.21 21.02 12.23
C LEU A 53 -4.05 21.69 13.60
N HIS A 54 -5.00 22.56 13.96
CA HIS A 54 -5.13 23.06 15.32
C HIS A 54 -5.59 21.96 16.27
N PHE A 55 -5.28 22.08 17.57
CA PHE A 55 -5.53 21.02 18.56
C PHE A 55 -7.00 20.56 18.60
N GLY A 56 -7.96 21.48 18.49
CA GLY A 56 -9.40 21.17 18.48
C GLY A 56 -9.91 20.49 17.19
N ASP A 57 -9.14 20.53 16.11
CA ASP A 57 -9.51 19.94 14.82
C ASP A 57 -9.01 18.49 14.66
N LEU A 58 -8.09 18.04 15.52
CA LEU A 58 -7.42 16.75 15.37
C LEU A 58 -8.40 15.58 15.41
N GLU A 59 -9.37 15.56 16.31
CA GLU A 59 -10.29 14.43 16.43
C GLU A 59 -11.11 14.22 15.14
N ASN A 60 -11.64 15.31 14.56
CA ASN A 60 -12.54 15.25 13.42
C ASN A 60 -11.84 15.40 12.07
N LYS A 61 -10.62 15.93 11.99
CA LYS A 61 -9.92 16.19 10.72
C LYS A 61 -8.61 15.43 10.56
N ARG A 62 -8.18 14.63 11.56
CA ARG A 62 -6.97 13.79 11.43
C ARG A 62 -7.05 12.90 10.20
N LEU A 63 -6.03 13.06 9.37
CA LEU A 63 -5.80 12.32 8.17
C LEU A 63 -5.06 11.03 8.51
N ALA A 64 -5.58 9.92 8.02
CA ALA A 64 -4.96 8.61 8.20
C ALA A 64 -5.28 7.71 7.00
N TYR A 65 -4.54 6.62 6.86
CA TYR A 65 -4.80 5.58 5.86
C TYR A 65 -4.83 4.20 6.50
N ASP A 66 -5.57 3.28 5.90
CA ASP A 66 -5.87 1.98 6.51
C ASP A 66 -5.71 0.80 5.56
N PHE A 67 -5.34 1.04 4.30
CA PHE A 67 -5.06 -0.01 3.33
C PHE A 67 -3.93 0.41 2.39
N VAL A 68 -3.02 -0.51 2.10
CA VAL A 68 -2.00 -0.38 1.07
C VAL A 68 -1.84 -1.69 0.29
N TYR A 69 -1.63 -1.59 -1.01
CA TYR A 69 -1.20 -2.71 -1.84
C TYR A 69 -0.29 -2.25 -2.96
N LEU A 70 0.93 -2.77 -3.01
CA LEU A 70 1.93 -2.53 -4.05
C LEU A 70 2.24 -3.88 -4.74
N PRO A 71 1.61 -4.19 -5.90
CA PRO A 71 1.85 -5.43 -6.60
C PRO A 71 3.31 -5.57 -7.02
N ILE A 72 3.88 -6.74 -6.72
CA ILE A 72 5.24 -7.11 -7.07
C ILE A 72 5.22 -8.06 -8.27
N ASP A 73 6.12 -7.83 -9.22
CA ASP A 73 6.52 -8.85 -10.18
C ASP A 73 7.49 -9.82 -9.49
N PHE A 74 7.08 -11.07 -9.31
CA PHE A 74 7.84 -12.04 -8.51
C PHE A 74 9.14 -12.49 -9.17
N ASN A 75 9.26 -12.35 -10.50
CA ASN A 75 10.48 -12.70 -11.21
C ASN A 75 11.55 -11.62 -11.02
N SER A 76 11.18 -10.36 -11.25
CA SER A 76 12.12 -9.23 -11.14
C SER A 76 12.26 -8.70 -9.70
N LYS A 77 11.43 -9.18 -8.76
CA LYS A 77 11.32 -8.68 -7.37
C LYS A 77 11.11 -7.16 -7.29
N CYS A 78 10.49 -6.58 -8.30
CA CYS A 78 10.22 -5.14 -8.40
C CYS A 78 8.71 -4.90 -8.46
N ASN A 79 8.26 -3.72 -8.04
CA ASN A 79 6.85 -3.39 -8.17
C ASN A 79 6.41 -3.18 -9.63
N LYS A 80 5.12 -3.35 -9.90
CA LYS A 80 4.50 -3.17 -11.22
C LYS A 80 4.25 -1.71 -11.61
N GLY A 81 4.75 -0.75 -10.83
CA GLY A 81 4.64 0.69 -11.10
C GLY A 81 3.36 1.34 -10.62
N TYR A 82 2.54 0.65 -9.83
CA TYR A 82 1.33 1.24 -9.24
C TYR A 82 0.99 0.65 -7.88
N ALA A 83 0.21 1.38 -7.08
CA ALA A 83 -0.28 0.95 -5.77
C ALA A 83 -1.73 1.39 -5.54
N PHE A 84 -2.42 0.68 -4.64
CA PHE A 84 -3.71 1.09 -4.10
C PHE A 84 -3.54 1.55 -2.66
N VAL A 85 -4.17 2.67 -2.32
CA VAL A 85 -4.18 3.23 -0.95
C VAL A 85 -5.60 3.63 -0.60
N ASN A 86 -6.07 3.27 0.60
CA ASN A 86 -7.32 3.80 1.15
C ASN A 86 -7.04 4.75 2.30
N PHE A 87 -7.63 5.94 2.23
CA PHE A 87 -7.66 6.89 3.33
C PHE A 87 -8.87 6.68 4.23
N ASN A 88 -8.79 7.12 5.48
CA ASN A 88 -9.94 7.11 6.39
C ASN A 88 -11.03 8.12 5.97
N LYS A 89 -10.66 9.15 5.19
CA LYS A 89 -11.53 10.26 4.78
C LYS A 89 -11.25 10.69 3.33
N PRO A 90 -12.27 11.14 2.57
CA PRO A 90 -12.08 11.56 1.17
C PRO A 90 -11.09 12.71 1.00
N ILE A 91 -11.05 13.64 1.96
CA ILE A 91 -10.09 14.74 1.96
C ILE A 91 -8.63 14.26 1.90
N GLY A 92 -8.34 13.06 2.39
CA GLY A 92 -7.03 12.43 2.29
C GLY A 92 -6.61 12.11 0.88
N ALA A 93 -7.52 11.52 0.11
CA ALA A 93 -7.30 11.24 -1.31
C ALA A 93 -7.05 12.54 -2.09
N TRP A 94 -7.83 13.59 -1.81
CA TRP A 94 -7.64 14.89 -2.44
C TRP A 94 -6.32 15.57 -2.06
N LYS A 95 -5.95 15.59 -0.78
CA LYS A 95 -4.68 16.18 -0.34
C LYS A 95 -3.48 15.46 -0.96
N LEU A 96 -3.52 14.12 -1.03
CA LEU A 96 -2.46 13.34 -1.68
C LEU A 96 -2.36 13.68 -3.17
N TYR A 97 -3.50 13.71 -3.86
CA TYR A 97 -3.56 14.11 -5.27
C TYR A 97 -3.00 15.52 -5.48
N LYS A 98 -3.44 16.50 -4.69
CA LYS A 98 -3.01 17.89 -4.82
C LYS A 98 -1.50 18.06 -4.64
N GLU A 99 -0.90 17.32 -3.71
CA GLU A 99 0.52 17.44 -3.38
C GLU A 99 1.42 16.69 -4.40
N PHE A 100 0.98 15.52 -4.86
CA PHE A 100 1.88 14.59 -5.56
C PHE A 100 1.46 14.25 -6.99
N HIS A 101 0.25 14.60 -7.44
CA HIS A 101 -0.10 14.42 -8.84
C HIS A 101 0.76 15.34 -9.73
N ASP A 102 1.27 14.79 -10.83
CA ASP A 102 2.22 15.44 -11.74
C ASP A 102 3.56 15.86 -11.10
N ALA A 103 3.84 15.43 -9.87
CA ALA A 103 5.12 15.62 -9.21
C ALA A 103 6.15 14.57 -9.66
N LYS A 104 7.43 14.94 -9.68
CA LYS A 104 8.52 13.98 -9.91
C LYS A 104 8.75 13.13 -8.66
N TRP A 105 9.18 11.89 -8.87
CA TRP A 105 9.68 11.07 -7.78
C TRP A 105 11.12 11.47 -7.45
N ASP A 106 11.34 12.19 -6.36
CA ASP A 106 12.66 12.67 -5.90
C ASP A 106 13.53 11.57 -5.26
N ILE A 107 13.35 10.33 -5.70
CA ILE A 107 13.96 9.13 -5.15
C ILE A 107 14.51 8.27 -6.28
N PHE A 108 15.61 7.57 -6.00
CA PHE A 108 16.26 6.63 -6.93
C PHE A 108 16.64 7.23 -8.30
N CYS A 109 16.87 8.54 -8.38
CA CYS A 109 17.10 9.26 -9.65
C CYS A 109 16.00 8.97 -10.71
N SER A 110 14.79 8.66 -10.26
CA SER A 110 13.69 8.32 -11.14
C SER A 110 13.26 9.55 -11.95
N LYS A 111 13.12 9.38 -13.26
CA LYS A 111 12.52 10.40 -14.15
C LYS A 111 11.00 10.31 -14.24
N LYS A 112 10.40 9.36 -13.52
CA LYS A 112 8.95 9.13 -13.57
C LYS A 112 8.20 10.29 -12.90
N ILE A 113 6.99 10.54 -13.40
CA ILE A 113 6.04 11.54 -12.90
C ILE A 113 4.87 10.79 -12.27
N CYS A 114 4.60 11.09 -11.01
CA CYS A 114 3.52 10.48 -10.23
C CYS A 114 2.15 10.84 -10.81
N ASP A 115 1.29 9.84 -10.95
CA ASP A 115 -0.05 10.00 -11.52
C ASP A 115 -1.06 9.35 -10.56
N ILE A 116 -2.02 10.14 -10.05
CA ILE A 116 -2.93 9.72 -8.99
C ILE A 116 -4.35 9.82 -9.54
N THR A 117 -5.09 8.73 -9.42
CA THR A 117 -6.50 8.66 -9.85
C THR A 117 -7.32 7.97 -8.79
N TYR A 118 -8.64 8.14 -8.79
CA TYR A 118 -9.48 7.29 -7.94
C TYR A 118 -9.31 5.83 -8.31
N ALA A 119 -9.19 4.97 -7.30
CA ALA A 119 -9.23 3.53 -7.52
C ALA A 119 -10.62 3.12 -8.02
N ARG A 120 -10.69 2.09 -8.86
CA ARG A 120 -11.98 1.53 -9.30
C ARG A 120 -12.78 0.95 -8.13
N ILE A 121 -12.09 0.31 -7.19
CA ILE A 121 -12.66 -0.22 -5.96
C ILE A 121 -12.43 0.81 -4.86
N GLN A 122 -13.49 1.15 -4.13
CA GLN A 122 -13.49 2.19 -3.11
C GLN A 122 -13.74 1.61 -1.72
N GLY A 123 -13.11 2.23 -0.73
CA GLY A 123 -13.20 1.87 0.70
C GLY A 123 -12.32 0.67 1.08
N LYS A 124 -11.88 0.65 2.35
CA LYS A 124 -11.13 -0.48 2.94
C LYS A 124 -11.88 -1.80 2.74
N GLU A 125 -13.16 -1.85 3.08
CA GLU A 125 -13.98 -3.06 2.97
C GLU A 125 -14.07 -3.57 1.53
N GLY A 126 -14.28 -2.68 0.56
CA GLY A 126 -14.32 -3.04 -0.86
C GLY A 126 -12.99 -3.64 -1.33
N LEU A 127 -11.86 -3.05 -0.93
CA LEU A 127 -10.53 -3.55 -1.26
C LEU A 127 -10.23 -4.88 -0.57
N VAL A 128 -10.53 -5.01 0.72
CA VAL A 128 -10.37 -6.27 1.46
C VAL A 128 -11.19 -7.38 0.81
N ASN A 129 -12.49 -7.16 0.58
CA ASN A 129 -13.38 -8.15 -0.04
C ASN A 129 -12.90 -8.56 -1.45
N HIS A 130 -12.33 -7.63 -2.20
CA HIS A 130 -11.78 -7.93 -3.53
C HIS A 130 -10.56 -8.86 -3.44
N PHE A 131 -9.65 -8.60 -2.52
CA PHE A 131 -8.39 -9.34 -2.40
C PHE A 131 -8.48 -10.60 -1.52
N ASP A 132 -9.51 -10.74 -0.69
CA ASP A 132 -9.66 -11.85 0.25
C ASP A 132 -9.65 -13.22 -0.44
N LYS A 133 -10.27 -13.31 -1.63
CA LYS A 133 -10.31 -14.54 -2.43
C LYS A 133 -9.14 -14.67 -3.41
N SER A 134 -8.22 -13.70 -3.42
CA SER A 134 -7.07 -13.72 -4.31
C SER A 134 -5.98 -14.64 -3.78
N THR A 135 -5.27 -15.30 -4.69
CA THR A 135 -4.12 -16.15 -4.37
C THR A 135 -2.83 -15.46 -4.81
N PHE A 136 -1.85 -15.38 -3.90
CA PHE A 136 -0.56 -14.76 -4.13
C PHE A 136 0.53 -15.82 -4.05
N ILE A 137 1.13 -16.17 -5.20
CA ILE A 137 2.22 -17.14 -5.26
C ILE A 137 3.53 -16.38 -5.04
N CYS A 138 3.98 -16.28 -3.79
CA CYS A 138 5.16 -15.48 -3.43
C CYS A 138 5.88 -15.96 -2.16
N GLU A 139 7.16 -15.59 -2.08
CA GLU A 139 8.06 -16.02 -1.01
C GLU A 139 7.75 -15.38 0.35
N THR A 140 7.11 -14.20 0.35
CA THR A 140 6.92 -13.37 1.55
C THR A 140 5.52 -12.76 1.62
N ASP A 141 5.03 -12.55 2.84
CA ASP A 141 3.80 -11.80 3.15
C ASP A 141 3.94 -10.30 2.86
N GLU A 142 5.16 -9.82 2.59
CA GLU A 142 5.40 -8.42 2.24
C GLU A 142 4.78 -8.00 0.92
N TYR A 143 4.48 -8.96 0.05
CA TYR A 143 3.93 -8.70 -1.28
C TYR A 143 2.39 -8.74 -1.29
N LEU A 144 1.76 -9.07 -0.17
CA LEU A 144 0.31 -9.16 -0.06
C LEU A 144 -0.31 -7.77 0.22
N PRO A 145 -1.55 -7.54 -0.27
CA PRO A 145 -2.35 -6.41 0.18
C PRO A 145 -2.46 -6.40 1.71
N THR A 146 -2.43 -5.21 2.29
CA THR A 146 -2.29 -5.04 3.73
C THR A 146 -3.22 -3.95 4.23
N TYR A 147 -3.95 -4.22 5.31
CA TYR A 147 -4.72 -3.20 6.02
C TYR A 147 -4.21 -2.99 7.45
N PHE A 148 -4.56 -1.85 8.04
CA PHE A 148 -4.09 -1.41 9.35
C PHE A 148 -5.23 -1.12 10.31
N GLU A 149 -5.10 -1.57 11.56
CA GLU A 149 -6.05 -1.29 12.63
C GLU A 149 -5.33 -0.93 13.95
N PRO A 150 -5.53 0.29 14.48
CA PRO A 150 -6.26 1.42 13.89
C PRO A 150 -5.55 1.98 12.63
N CYS A 151 -6.19 2.95 11.96
CA CYS A 151 -5.62 3.65 10.81
C CYS A 151 -4.25 4.28 11.15
N ARG A 152 -3.34 4.34 10.17
CA ARG A 152 -2.03 4.99 10.30
C ARG A 152 -2.11 6.48 10.02
N ASP A 153 -1.70 7.28 11.00
CA ASP A 153 -1.79 8.75 10.98
C ASP A 153 -0.44 9.45 10.81
N GLY A 154 0.64 8.68 10.61
CA GLY A 154 2.00 9.18 10.45
C GLY A 154 2.84 9.36 11.71
N TYR A 155 2.29 9.13 12.91
CA TYR A 155 3.03 9.29 14.18
C TYR A 155 3.65 7.98 14.71
N GLY A 156 3.72 6.92 13.90
CA GLY A 156 4.46 5.70 14.25
C GLY A 156 3.89 4.92 15.43
N LYS A 157 2.59 5.07 15.75
CA LYS A 157 1.93 4.21 16.74
C LYS A 157 1.99 2.75 16.27
N TRP A 158 2.13 1.82 17.21
CA TRP A 158 1.96 0.39 16.95
C TRP A 158 0.53 0.15 16.45
N VAL A 159 0.41 -0.17 15.17
CA VAL A 159 -0.85 -0.58 14.53
C VAL A 159 -0.78 -2.05 14.20
N LYS A 160 -1.91 -2.76 14.35
CA LYS A 160 -2.02 -4.12 13.86
C LYS A 160 -1.97 -4.07 12.33
N GLN A 161 -1.08 -4.87 11.75
CA GLN A 161 -0.97 -5.05 10.31
C GLN A 161 -1.54 -6.42 9.93
N CYS A 162 -2.50 -6.44 9.00
CA CYS A 162 -3.15 -7.66 8.55
C CYS A 162 -3.00 -7.80 7.03
N THR A 163 -2.46 -8.93 6.56
CA THR A 163 -2.42 -9.25 5.14
C THR A 163 -3.76 -9.81 4.67
N VAL A 164 -4.08 -9.60 3.39
CA VAL A 164 -5.34 -10.05 2.76
C VAL A 164 -5.04 -11.03 1.64
N GLY A 165 -5.83 -12.10 1.58
CA GLY A 165 -5.74 -13.14 0.56
C GLY A 165 -4.88 -14.33 0.97
N ARG A 166 -4.85 -15.34 0.10
CA ARG A 166 -4.15 -16.61 0.36
C ARG A 166 -2.75 -16.60 -0.22
N ARG A 167 -1.72 -16.60 0.62
CA ARG A 167 -0.34 -16.82 0.16
C ARG A 167 -0.07 -18.29 -0.12
N ILE A 168 0.59 -18.58 -1.24
CA ILE A 168 1.12 -19.89 -1.60
C ILE A 168 2.62 -19.74 -1.87
N TYR A 169 3.43 -20.61 -1.27
CA TYR A 169 4.86 -20.59 -1.49
C TYR A 169 5.22 -21.18 -2.87
N PRO A 170 6.10 -20.55 -3.68
CA PRO A 170 6.46 -21.07 -5.00
C PRO A 170 7.17 -22.42 -4.91
N VAL A 171 6.72 -23.41 -5.71
CA VAL A 171 7.29 -24.77 -5.73
C VAL A 171 8.77 -24.77 -6.16
N SER A 172 9.19 -23.82 -7.00
CA SER A 172 10.58 -23.66 -7.47
C SER A 172 11.58 -23.32 -6.37
N ALA A 173 11.14 -22.80 -5.22
CA ALA A 173 12.01 -22.52 -4.07
C ALA A 173 12.17 -23.74 -3.13
N ILE A 174 11.38 -24.80 -3.33
CA ILE A 174 11.45 -26.05 -2.54
C ILE A 174 12.65 -26.90 -2.97
N SER A 175 13.08 -26.83 -4.25
CA SER A 175 14.21 -27.61 -4.77
C SER A 175 15.59 -27.12 -4.34
N SER A 176 15.70 -25.92 -3.79
CA SER A 176 16.98 -25.33 -3.35
C SER A 176 17.37 -25.70 -1.91
N ASN A 177 16.53 -26.43 -1.15
CA ASN A 177 16.78 -26.73 0.25
C ASN A 177 16.94 -28.24 0.55
N LYS A 178 17.73 -28.94 -0.27
CA LYS A 178 18.31 -30.25 0.11
C LYS A 178 19.80 -30.06 0.39
N GLY A 179 20.14 -29.76 1.64
CA GLY A 179 21.52 -29.86 2.11
C GLY A 179 21.90 -28.98 3.29
N SER A 180 21.45 -29.33 4.51
CA SER A 180 22.33 -29.34 5.67
C SER A 180 21.68 -30.08 6.84
N HIS A 181 22.32 -31.17 7.22
CA HIS A 181 22.04 -32.00 8.39
C HIS A 181 22.19 -31.25 9.72
N HIS A 182 21.41 -31.71 10.69
CA HIS A 182 21.62 -31.73 12.14
C HIS A 182 21.57 -30.43 12.95
N GLY A 183 20.69 -30.45 13.97
CA GLY A 183 20.67 -29.52 15.08
C GLY A 183 19.38 -29.69 15.90
N ASP A 184 19.48 -30.46 16.98
CA ASP A 184 18.39 -30.92 17.85
C ASP A 184 17.46 -29.83 18.40
N CYS A 185 16.19 -30.21 18.58
CA CYS A 185 15.25 -29.50 19.43
C CYS A 185 15.73 -29.50 20.89
N LYS A 186 15.76 -28.32 21.52
CA LYS A 186 15.66 -28.20 22.98
C LYS A 186 14.33 -27.56 23.38
N PRO A 187 13.60 -28.14 24.35
CA PRO A 187 12.44 -27.50 24.94
C PRO A 187 12.90 -26.49 25.99
N HIS A 188 12.26 -25.32 26.03
CA HIS A 188 12.29 -24.46 27.22
C HIS A 188 10.93 -24.51 27.90
N SER A 189 10.93 -25.21 29.04
CA SER A 189 9.91 -25.14 30.08
C SER A 189 10.12 -23.88 30.94
N SER A 190 9.01 -23.18 31.18
CA SER A 190 8.56 -22.45 32.38
C SER A 190 9.58 -21.94 33.42
N SER A 191 9.44 -20.67 33.83
CA SER A 191 9.06 -20.30 35.21
C SER A 191 8.90 -18.79 35.38
N MET A 192 7.87 -18.44 36.16
CA MET A 192 7.64 -17.16 36.83
C MET A 192 8.80 -16.77 37.75
N ALA A 193 9.03 -15.45 37.86
CA ALA A 193 9.22 -14.68 39.09
C ALA A 193 9.00 -13.20 38.75
#